data_AF-A0A7J7CG41-F1
#
_entry.id   AF-A0A7J7CG41-F1
#
_cell.length_a   1.000
_cell.length_b   1.000
_cell.length_c   1.000
_cell.angle_alpha   90.00
_cell.angle_beta   90.00
_cell.angle_gamma   90.00
#
_symmetry.space_group_name_H-M   'P 1'
#
loop_
_entity.id
_entity.type
_entity.pdbx_description
1 polymer ?
#
loop_
_entity_poly.entity_id
_entity_poly.type
_entity_poly.pdbx_seq_one_letter_code
_entity_poly.pdbx_strand_id
1 'polypeptide(L)'
;MSMKILMCLEDVSDLARICAVSCSWRHFVVENGLCKSFCVRLFPQLSRVGYVIENCCEKKLVEFECSSSRHVEREFLEKEHKVYMFLARGVTSFAIRKCISDAISASSTDNFPAESINNTLDSRDRIGRRASYWSSKGQKNPAVPERLTYKLVSNICVINEISIHPFEAYFQFGHPIYSAKSVRFRMGHSKIPIDDHMGDTHWDLVDDQLVWTYTSQEFPVAQENRLQTFVLPQPVLCIGGIFQIELLGRVQKQEMDGLFYICVSHVQVMGRSLSPAFDVEILKPSGEFALKVLSYTQPNPPEDSPVTTASSEYLLRRVRDLAQIVNMLQGDVGVHEDYEWEEEDVEADDEFPL
;
A
#
# COMPACT_ATOMS: atom_id res chain seq x y z
N MET A 1 -22.74 -35.53 0.03
CA MET A 1 -23.25 -34.75 -1.13
C MET A 1 -23.36 -33.27 -0.80
N SER A 2 -23.92 -32.90 0.37
CA SER A 2 -24.03 -31.52 0.88
C SER A 2 -22.72 -30.72 0.88
N MET A 3 -21.63 -31.28 1.42
CA MET A 3 -20.35 -30.57 1.54
C MET A 3 -19.78 -30.09 0.19
N LYS A 4 -19.87 -30.93 -0.87
CA LYS A 4 -19.40 -30.55 -2.21
C LYS A 4 -20.19 -29.37 -2.78
N ILE A 5 -21.49 -29.30 -2.51
CA ILE A 5 -22.36 -28.21 -2.96
C ILE A 5 -22.02 -26.92 -2.20
N LEU A 6 -21.85 -27.00 -0.88
CA LEU A 6 -21.55 -25.83 -0.05
C LEU A 6 -20.18 -25.22 -0.35
N MET A 7 -19.22 -26.04 -0.77
CA MET A 7 -17.90 -25.56 -1.20
C MET A 7 -17.92 -24.81 -2.53
N CYS A 8 -19.01 -24.92 -3.29
CA CYS A 8 -19.23 -24.15 -4.52
C CYS A 8 -19.86 -22.77 -4.28
N LEU A 9 -20.23 -22.42 -3.04
CA LEU A 9 -20.79 -21.11 -2.74
C LEU A 9 -19.74 -20.00 -2.95
N GLU A 10 -20.15 -18.92 -3.60
CA GLU A 10 -19.29 -17.77 -3.94
C GLU A 10 -19.58 -16.55 -3.07
N ASP A 11 -20.74 -16.50 -2.40
CA ASP A 11 -21.11 -15.44 -1.47
C ASP A 11 -21.11 -15.97 -0.01
N VAL A 12 -20.37 -15.32 0.88
CA VAL A 12 -20.38 -15.66 2.31
C VAL A 12 -21.77 -15.51 2.93
N SER A 13 -22.61 -14.63 2.38
CA SER A 13 -23.97 -14.45 2.84
C SER A 13 -24.81 -15.73 2.67
N ASP A 14 -24.48 -16.59 1.69
CA ASP A 14 -25.12 -17.91 1.56
C ASP A 14 -24.77 -18.82 2.73
N LEU A 15 -23.51 -18.82 3.17
CA LEU A 15 -23.10 -19.58 4.35
C LEU A 15 -23.82 -19.08 5.61
N ALA A 16 -23.97 -17.76 5.76
CA ALA A 16 -24.72 -17.16 6.86
C ALA A 16 -26.21 -17.55 6.81
N ARG A 17 -26.83 -17.52 5.63
CA ARG A 17 -28.22 -17.96 5.41
C ARG A 17 -28.40 -19.42 5.80
N ILE A 18 -27.47 -20.30 5.44
CA ILE A 18 -27.52 -21.73 5.76
C ILE A 18 -27.40 -21.97 7.26
N CYS A 19 -26.50 -21.25 7.95
CA CYS A 19 -26.42 -21.27 9.41
C CYS A 19 -27.73 -20.84 10.09
N ALA A 20 -28.53 -19.98 9.46
CA ALA A 20 -29.81 -19.52 10.00
C ALA A 20 -30.97 -20.52 9.81
N VAL A 21 -30.82 -21.53 8.94
CA VAL A 21 -31.89 -22.51 8.64
C VAL A 21 -32.21 -23.39 9.85
N SER A 22 -31.19 -23.91 10.52
CA SER A 22 -31.36 -24.72 11.74
C SER A 22 -30.06 -24.86 12.53
N CYS A 23 -30.17 -25.23 13.81
CA CYS A 23 -29.01 -25.55 14.64
C CYS A 23 -28.14 -26.67 14.04
N SER A 24 -28.77 -27.67 13.40
CA SER A 24 -28.05 -28.77 12.75
C SER A 24 -27.23 -28.29 11.55
N TRP A 25 -27.77 -27.37 10.73
CA TRP A 25 -27.01 -26.77 9.62
C TRP A 25 -25.87 -25.89 10.12
N ARG A 26 -26.12 -25.06 11.14
CA ARG A 26 -25.06 -24.27 11.77
C ARG A 26 -23.93 -25.16 12.28
N HIS A 27 -24.24 -26.23 13.00
CA HIS A 27 -23.25 -27.19 13.49
C HIS A 27 -22.45 -27.80 12.34
N PHE A 28 -23.14 -28.24 11.28
CA PHE A 28 -22.50 -28.78 10.08
C PHE A 28 -21.52 -27.79 9.45
N VAL A 29 -21.91 -26.51 9.31
CA VAL A 29 -21.05 -25.46 8.73
C VAL A 29 -19.82 -25.18 9.61
N VAL A 30 -20.01 -25.14 10.93
CA VAL A 30 -18.96 -24.90 11.93
C VAL A 30 -17.96 -26.05 11.98
N GLU A 31 -18.44 -27.29 12.16
CA GLU A 31 -17.59 -28.48 12.26
C GLU A 31 -16.75 -28.73 11.00
N ASN A 32 -17.30 -28.38 9.83
CA ASN A 32 -16.59 -28.54 8.56
C ASN A 32 -15.76 -27.31 8.17
N GLY A 33 -15.69 -26.27 9.02
CA GLY A 33 -14.82 -25.11 8.80
C GLY A 33 -15.12 -24.33 7.52
N LEU A 34 -16.37 -24.34 7.02
CA LEU A 34 -16.66 -23.87 5.65
C LEU A 34 -16.38 -22.38 5.44
N CYS A 35 -16.55 -21.54 6.47
CA CYS A 35 -16.19 -20.12 6.40
C CYS A 35 -14.67 -19.91 6.23
N LYS A 36 -13.85 -20.72 6.93
CA LYS A 36 -12.39 -20.69 6.77
C LYS A 36 -12.01 -21.15 5.36
N SER A 37 -12.58 -22.25 4.90
CA SER A 37 -12.34 -22.76 3.55
C SER A 37 -12.76 -21.76 2.46
N PHE A 38 -13.86 -21.03 2.67
CA PHE A 38 -14.28 -19.94 1.80
C PHE A 38 -13.22 -18.83 1.72
N CYS A 39 -12.77 -18.30 2.86
CA CYS A 39 -11.74 -17.27 2.91
C CYS A 39 -10.43 -17.71 2.26
N VAL A 40 -9.97 -18.93 2.52
CA VAL A 40 -8.75 -19.49 1.93
C VAL A 40 -8.87 -19.66 0.41
N ARG A 41 -10.07 -19.96 -0.10
CA ARG A 41 -10.32 -20.03 -1.56
C ARG A 41 -10.20 -18.66 -2.21
N LEU A 42 -10.73 -17.62 -1.57
CA LEU A 42 -10.63 -16.25 -2.06
C LEU A 42 -9.19 -15.72 -1.96
N PHE A 43 -8.51 -16.02 -0.85
CA PHE A 43 -7.17 -15.53 -0.53
C PHE A 43 -6.31 -16.69 -0.02
N PRO A 44 -5.58 -17.39 -0.90
CA PRO A 44 -4.74 -18.51 -0.52
C PRO A 44 -3.70 -18.19 0.55
N GLN A 45 -3.31 -16.91 0.70
CA GLN A 45 -2.39 -16.45 1.75
C GLN A 45 -2.91 -16.75 3.17
N LEU A 46 -4.23 -16.87 3.34
CA LEU A 46 -4.85 -17.19 4.62
C LEU A 46 -4.62 -18.65 5.08
N SER A 47 -4.14 -19.54 4.21
CA SER A 47 -3.76 -20.90 4.63
C SER A 47 -2.61 -20.91 5.62
N ARG A 48 -1.82 -19.83 5.66
CA ARG A 48 -0.69 -19.63 6.58
C ARG A 48 -1.12 -19.07 7.95
N VAL A 49 -2.42 -18.85 8.17
CA VAL A 49 -2.91 -18.43 9.49
C VAL A 49 -2.84 -19.63 10.44
N GLY A 50 -1.87 -19.61 11.35
CA GLY A 50 -1.64 -20.68 12.32
C GLY A 50 -2.71 -20.70 13.41
N TYR A 51 -3.09 -19.52 13.92
CA TYR A 51 -4.15 -19.39 14.93
C TYR A 51 -4.79 -18.01 14.93
N VAL A 52 -5.91 -17.90 15.65
CA VAL A 52 -6.72 -16.69 15.77
C VAL A 52 -6.68 -16.16 17.22
N ILE A 53 -6.41 -14.88 17.37
CA ILE A 53 -6.46 -14.16 18.64
C ILE A 53 -7.68 -13.24 18.61
N GLU A 54 -8.51 -13.24 19.66
CA GLU A 54 -9.66 -12.35 19.79
C GLU A 54 -9.47 -11.54 21.07
N ASN A 55 -9.15 -10.25 20.95
CA ASN A 55 -8.87 -9.36 22.10
C ASN A 55 -10.15 -8.78 22.73
N CYS A 56 -11.33 -9.20 22.28
CA CYS A 56 -12.60 -8.63 22.73
C CYS A 56 -12.99 -8.96 24.19
N CYS A 57 -12.20 -9.75 24.93
CA CYS A 57 -12.51 -10.13 26.31
C CYS A 57 -11.26 -10.24 27.20
N GLU A 58 -10.87 -9.16 27.87
CA GLU A 58 -9.94 -9.19 29.02
C GLU A 58 -10.55 -9.84 30.29
N LYS A 59 -11.67 -10.56 30.18
CA LYS A 59 -12.32 -11.22 31.33
C LYS A 59 -12.77 -12.62 30.96
N LYS A 60 -11.86 -13.59 31.17
CA LYS A 60 -12.11 -14.91 31.78
C LYS A 60 -10.82 -15.75 31.75
N LEU A 61 -9.84 -15.34 32.55
CA LEU A 61 -8.88 -16.26 33.16
C LEU A 61 -9.36 -16.54 34.59
N VAL A 62 -10.58 -17.08 34.71
CA VAL A 62 -11.06 -17.66 35.97
C VAL A 62 -11.79 -18.94 35.58
N GLU A 63 -11.25 -20.06 36.09
CA GLU A 63 -11.78 -21.43 36.07
C GLU A 63 -11.72 -22.19 34.74
N PHE A 64 -10.59 -22.89 34.53
CA PHE A 64 -10.52 -24.05 33.65
C PHE A 64 -9.94 -25.25 34.42
N GLU A 65 -10.60 -25.62 35.51
CA GLU A 65 -10.47 -26.96 36.08
C GLU A 65 -11.79 -27.69 35.84
N CYS A 66 -11.76 -28.70 34.97
CA CYS A 66 -12.87 -29.59 34.57
C CYS A 66 -13.73 -29.14 33.36
N SER A 67 -13.12 -28.95 32.19
CA SER A 67 -13.84 -28.96 30.91
C SER A 67 -13.52 -30.22 30.10
N SER A 68 -14.56 -30.93 29.65
CA SER A 68 -14.47 -32.05 28.71
C SER A 68 -13.81 -31.60 27.40
N SER A 69 -12.88 -32.40 26.86
CA SER A 69 -12.13 -32.07 25.64
C SER A 69 -13.03 -31.69 24.45
N ARG A 70 -14.20 -32.32 24.33
CA ARG A 70 -15.17 -32.05 23.23
C ARG A 70 -15.87 -30.70 23.36
N HIS A 71 -16.04 -30.20 24.58
CA HIS A 71 -16.64 -28.90 24.80
C HIS A 71 -15.69 -27.78 24.37
N VAL A 72 -14.41 -27.91 24.74
CA VAL A 72 -13.35 -26.97 24.38
C VAL A 72 -13.13 -26.93 22.87
N GLU A 73 -13.11 -28.09 22.20
CA GLU A 73 -13.00 -28.17 20.74
C GLU A 73 -14.17 -27.48 20.03
N ARG A 74 -15.39 -27.68 20.52
CA ARG A 74 -16.57 -27.04 19.95
C ARG A 74 -16.54 -25.51 20.11
N GLU A 75 -16.20 -25.01 21.29
CA GLU A 75 -16.08 -23.56 21.53
C GLU A 75 -15.02 -22.94 20.62
N PHE A 76 -13.90 -23.63 20.43
CA PHE A 76 -12.85 -23.20 19.50
C PHE A 76 -13.37 -23.10 18.06
N LEU A 77 -14.08 -24.12 17.56
CA LEU A 77 -14.64 -24.11 16.21
C LEU A 77 -15.71 -23.03 16.02
N GLU A 78 -16.57 -22.80 17.02
CA GLU A 78 -17.56 -21.73 16.98
C GLU A 78 -16.90 -20.33 16.94
N LYS A 79 -15.82 -20.14 17.70
CA LYS A 79 -15.00 -18.92 17.68
C LYS A 79 -14.33 -18.72 16.32
N GLU A 80 -13.68 -19.76 15.80
CA GLU A 80 -13.02 -19.70 14.49
C GLU A 80 -14.04 -19.39 13.38
N HIS A 81 -15.19 -20.05 13.39
CA HIS A 81 -16.29 -19.79 12.45
C HIS A 81 -16.73 -18.31 12.48
N LYS A 82 -16.94 -17.74 13.66
CA LYS A 82 -17.31 -16.33 13.83
C LYS A 82 -16.26 -15.38 13.24
N VAL A 83 -14.99 -15.65 13.50
CA VAL A 83 -13.87 -14.84 12.99
C VAL A 83 -13.81 -14.88 11.47
N TYR A 84 -13.82 -16.07 10.88
CA TYR A 84 -13.72 -16.20 9.42
C TYR A 84 -14.98 -15.70 8.70
N MET A 85 -16.16 -15.84 9.29
CA MET A 85 -17.38 -15.21 8.77
C MET A 85 -17.24 -13.68 8.73
N PHE A 86 -16.72 -13.08 9.80
CA PHE A 86 -16.49 -11.63 9.86
C PHE A 86 -15.37 -11.19 8.92
N LEU A 87 -14.31 -11.98 8.78
CA LEU A 87 -13.22 -11.73 7.84
C LEU A 87 -13.72 -11.72 6.40
N ALA A 88 -14.52 -12.73 6.02
CA ALA A 88 -15.15 -12.83 4.72
C ALA A 88 -16.04 -11.61 4.41
N ARG A 89 -16.76 -11.10 5.40
CA ARG A 89 -17.50 -9.83 5.28
C ARG A 89 -16.55 -8.64 5.11
N GLY A 90 -15.45 -8.60 5.84
CA GLY A 90 -14.44 -7.54 5.74
C GLY A 90 -13.86 -7.43 4.33
N VAL A 91 -13.38 -8.55 3.80
CA VAL A 91 -12.73 -8.60 2.47
C VAL A 91 -13.70 -8.33 1.30
N THR A 92 -15.00 -8.59 1.48
CA THR A 92 -16.00 -8.37 0.43
C THR A 92 -16.70 -7.02 0.52
N SER A 93 -16.94 -6.51 1.74
CA SER A 93 -17.93 -5.45 1.99
C SER A 93 -17.37 -4.18 2.63
N PHE A 94 -16.17 -4.17 3.21
CA PHE A 94 -15.60 -2.92 3.78
C PHE A 94 -15.34 -1.88 2.69
N ALA A 95 -15.44 -0.58 2.97
CA ALA A 95 -15.24 0.46 1.95
C ALA A 95 -13.88 0.38 1.22
N ILE A 96 -13.87 0.64 -0.09
CA ILE A 96 -12.64 0.84 -0.86
C ILE A 96 -12.11 2.25 -0.57
N ARG A 97 -10.81 2.37 -0.26
CA ARG A 97 -10.14 3.64 0.05
C ARG A 97 -8.69 3.61 -0.46
N LYS A 98 -8.03 4.77 -0.40
CA LYS A 98 -6.57 4.86 -0.58
C LYS A 98 -5.87 4.08 0.53
N CYS A 99 -4.98 3.18 0.15
CA CYS A 99 -4.31 2.26 1.06
C CYS A 99 -2.86 2.62 1.36
N ILE A 100 -2.21 3.51 0.61
CA ILE A 100 -0.86 3.97 0.96
C ILE A 100 -0.96 4.95 2.13
N SER A 101 -0.20 4.70 3.19
CA SER A 101 -0.03 5.64 4.31
C SER A 101 1.25 6.44 4.17
N ASP A 102 2.35 5.77 3.77
CA ASP A 102 3.66 6.40 3.73
C ASP A 102 4.56 5.84 2.62
N ALA A 103 5.51 6.65 2.18
CA ALA A 103 6.63 6.21 1.36
C ALA A 103 7.77 5.73 2.27
N ILE A 104 8.32 4.56 1.96
CA ILE A 104 9.42 3.97 2.73
C ILE A 104 10.75 4.27 2.05
N SER A 105 10.90 3.86 0.79
CA SER A 105 12.18 3.96 0.09
C SER A 105 12.05 3.88 -1.42
N ALA A 106 13.04 4.46 -2.12
CA ALA A 106 13.28 4.23 -3.54
C ALA A 106 14.66 3.57 -3.72
N SER A 107 14.83 2.72 -4.73
CA SER A 107 16.15 2.10 -5.00
C SER A 107 17.23 3.10 -5.37
N SER A 108 16.83 4.23 -5.96
CA SER A 108 17.70 5.38 -6.16
C SER A 108 16.88 6.67 -6.15
N THR A 109 17.56 7.79 -5.99
CA THR A 109 16.99 9.12 -6.17
C THR A 109 18.07 10.03 -6.73
N ASP A 110 17.75 10.82 -7.76
CA ASP A 110 18.72 11.72 -8.40
C ASP A 110 19.00 12.93 -7.52
N ASN A 111 18.09 13.91 -7.49
CA ASN A 111 18.26 15.12 -6.69
C ASN A 111 17.53 15.00 -5.35
N PHE A 112 18.06 14.21 -4.41
CA PHE A 112 17.49 14.08 -3.07
C PHE A 112 17.74 15.36 -2.23
N PRO A 113 16.77 15.85 -1.44
CA PRO A 113 15.41 15.36 -1.24
C PRO A 113 14.40 15.94 -2.24
N ALA A 114 14.86 16.75 -3.20
CA ALA A 114 13.98 17.51 -4.08
C ALA A 114 13.05 16.63 -4.93
N GLU A 115 13.57 15.51 -5.41
CA GLU A 115 12.89 14.52 -6.25
C GLU A 115 12.64 13.22 -5.49
N SER A 116 12.36 13.33 -4.19
CA SER A 116 12.12 12.19 -3.31
C SER A 116 10.82 11.45 -3.62
N ILE A 117 10.79 10.15 -3.29
CA ILE A 117 9.59 9.30 -3.31
C ILE A 117 8.42 9.93 -2.54
N ASN A 118 8.67 10.76 -1.53
CA ASN A 118 7.61 11.45 -0.78
C ASN A 118 6.69 12.28 -1.68
N ASN A 119 7.20 12.81 -2.80
CA ASN A 119 6.40 13.58 -3.74
C ASN A 119 5.29 12.74 -4.39
N THR A 120 5.48 11.42 -4.53
CA THR A 120 4.49 10.54 -5.18
C THR A 120 3.23 10.32 -4.35
N LEU A 121 3.21 10.73 -3.08
CA LEU A 121 2.05 10.64 -2.20
C LEU A 121 1.00 11.72 -2.51
N ASP A 122 1.43 12.86 -3.05
CA ASP A 122 0.53 13.94 -3.50
C ASP A 122 0.08 13.66 -4.94
N SER A 123 -1.18 13.96 -5.26
CA SER A 123 -1.70 13.77 -6.61
C SER A 123 -1.30 14.90 -7.56
N ARG A 124 -0.74 16.00 -7.05
CA ARG A 124 -0.30 17.14 -7.84
C ARG A 124 1.14 16.95 -8.26
N ASP A 125 1.39 17.07 -9.55
CA ASP A 125 2.74 17.11 -10.15
C ASP A 125 3.39 18.50 -10.05
N ARG A 126 2.69 19.49 -9.48
CA ARG A 126 3.18 20.84 -9.20
C ARG A 126 2.65 21.36 -7.87
N ILE A 127 3.57 21.72 -6.97
CA ILE A 127 3.27 22.32 -5.66
C ILE A 127 3.83 23.74 -5.64
N GLY A 128 2.94 24.73 -5.69
CA GLY A 128 3.32 26.13 -5.89
C GLY A 128 3.96 26.31 -7.26
N ARG A 129 5.21 26.79 -7.29
CA ARG A 129 6.01 26.94 -8.52
C ARG A 129 6.94 25.76 -8.81
N ARG A 130 6.95 24.72 -7.96
CA ARG A 130 7.91 23.63 -8.02
C ARG A 130 7.25 22.35 -8.54
N ALA A 131 7.95 21.65 -9.44
CA ALA A 131 7.58 20.31 -9.88
C ALA A 131 7.67 19.30 -8.72
N SER A 132 6.67 18.43 -8.61
CA SER A 132 6.56 17.43 -7.56
C SER A 132 6.48 16.04 -8.19
N TYR A 133 7.61 15.33 -8.13
CA TYR A 133 7.76 13.98 -8.67
C TYR A 133 8.93 13.29 -7.96
N TRP A 134 8.99 11.97 -8.08
CA TRP A 134 10.20 11.21 -7.82
C TRP A 134 11.01 11.03 -9.09
N SER A 135 12.34 11.06 -8.98
CA SER A 135 13.28 10.79 -10.09
C SER A 135 14.32 9.75 -9.69
N SER A 136 14.52 8.74 -10.54
CA SER A 136 15.63 7.78 -10.40
C SER A 136 16.98 8.42 -10.72
N LYS A 137 18.09 7.87 -10.23
CA LYS A 137 19.42 8.20 -10.79
C LYS A 137 19.52 7.78 -12.26
N GLY A 138 20.32 8.52 -13.04
CA GLY A 138 20.60 8.23 -14.44
C GLY A 138 21.29 6.86 -14.63
N GLN A 139 20.89 6.14 -15.67
CA GLN A 139 21.48 4.85 -16.04
C GLN A 139 21.81 4.75 -17.52
N LYS A 140 22.98 4.17 -17.85
CA LYS A 140 23.34 3.88 -19.25
C LYS A 140 22.55 2.72 -19.83
N ASN A 141 22.33 1.69 -19.01
CA ASN A 141 21.60 0.49 -19.42
C ASN A 141 20.10 0.68 -19.12
N PRO A 142 19.24 0.75 -20.15
CA PRO A 142 17.80 0.94 -19.95
C PRO A 142 17.11 -0.27 -19.32
N ALA A 143 17.76 -1.43 -19.25
CA ALA A 143 17.20 -2.63 -18.60
C ALA A 143 17.32 -2.62 -17.08
N VAL A 144 18.08 -1.69 -16.48
CA VAL A 144 18.23 -1.60 -15.02
C VAL A 144 16.93 -1.08 -14.41
N PRO A 145 16.25 -1.89 -13.57
CA PRO A 145 14.96 -1.52 -12.99
C PRO A 145 15.12 -0.54 -11.83
N GLU A 146 14.02 0.10 -11.46
CA GLU A 146 13.89 0.88 -10.22
C GLU A 146 12.77 0.31 -9.35
N ARG A 147 12.78 0.64 -8.06
CA ARG A 147 11.82 0.16 -7.08
C ARG A 147 11.35 1.31 -6.19
N LEU A 148 10.04 1.39 -5.98
CA LEU A 148 9.40 2.30 -5.03
C LEU A 148 8.64 1.47 -4.00
N THR A 149 8.98 1.62 -2.72
CA THR A 149 8.42 0.85 -1.61
C THR A 149 7.60 1.76 -0.69
N TYR A 150 6.40 1.31 -0.34
CA TYR A 150 5.39 2.04 0.43
C TYR A 150 4.87 1.22 1.61
N LYS A 151 4.48 1.93 2.67
CA LYS A 151 3.73 1.42 3.82
C LYS A 151 2.24 1.58 3.53
N LEU A 152 1.47 0.53 3.75
CA LEU A 152 0.01 0.58 3.70
C LEU A 152 -0.57 1.03 5.05
N VAL A 153 -1.79 1.57 5.00
CA VAL A 153 -2.57 2.03 6.16
C VAL A 153 -2.84 0.96 7.22
N SER A 154 -2.65 -0.32 6.88
CA SER A 154 -2.78 -1.45 7.80
C SER A 154 -1.92 -2.62 7.35
N ASN A 155 -1.52 -3.44 8.32
CA ASN A 155 -0.83 -4.71 8.09
C ASN A 155 -1.68 -5.73 7.31
N ILE A 156 -3.00 -5.51 7.20
CA ILE A 156 -3.87 -6.39 6.44
C ILE A 156 -4.84 -5.59 5.56
N CYS A 157 -4.59 -5.63 4.25
CA CYS A 157 -5.37 -4.91 3.24
C CYS A 157 -5.71 -5.81 2.06
N VAL A 158 -6.92 -5.68 1.50
CA VAL A 158 -7.28 -6.27 0.21
C VAL A 158 -7.07 -5.22 -0.87
N ILE A 159 -6.18 -5.46 -1.82
CA ILE A 159 -5.84 -4.52 -2.89
C ILE A 159 -6.47 -4.99 -4.20
N ASN A 160 -7.09 -4.05 -4.91
CA ASN A 160 -7.80 -4.32 -6.16
C ASN A 160 -7.17 -3.58 -7.34
N GLU A 161 -6.90 -2.28 -7.14
CA GLU A 161 -6.50 -1.38 -8.20
C GLU A 161 -5.28 -0.57 -7.75
N ILE A 162 -4.32 -0.44 -8.66
CA ILE A 162 -3.10 0.32 -8.45
C ILE A 162 -2.99 1.30 -9.59
N SER A 163 -2.69 2.57 -9.31
CA SER A 163 -2.52 3.59 -10.33
C SER A 163 -1.19 4.30 -10.19
N ILE A 164 -0.56 4.60 -11.32
CA ILE A 164 0.71 5.31 -11.42
C ILE A 164 0.56 6.43 -12.43
N HIS A 165 1.08 7.60 -12.11
CA HIS A 165 1.14 8.75 -13.01
C HIS A 165 2.61 9.02 -13.36
N PRO A 166 3.06 8.70 -14.59
CA PRO A 166 4.39 9.08 -15.04
C PRO A 166 4.56 10.59 -15.15
N PHE A 167 5.76 11.09 -14.88
CA PHE A 167 6.02 12.53 -14.91
C PHE A 167 6.47 13.01 -16.30
N GLU A 168 5.87 14.13 -16.73
CA GLU A 168 6.29 14.91 -17.89
C GLU A 168 7.16 16.06 -17.41
N ALA A 169 8.41 16.12 -17.89
CA ALA A 169 9.30 17.22 -17.59
C ALA A 169 8.94 18.44 -18.44
N TYR A 170 7.85 19.10 -18.09
CA TYR A 170 7.33 20.29 -18.79
C TYR A 170 8.30 21.48 -18.80
N PHE A 171 9.36 21.43 -18.00
CA PHE A 171 10.45 22.41 -17.98
C PHE A 171 11.59 22.07 -18.96
N GLN A 172 11.54 20.93 -19.63
CA GLN A 172 12.50 20.53 -20.66
C GLN A 172 11.89 20.67 -22.06
N PHE A 173 12.74 20.95 -23.05
CA PHE A 173 12.33 21.08 -24.44
C PHE A 173 11.64 19.80 -24.93
N GLY A 174 10.52 19.95 -25.63
CA GLY A 174 9.73 18.82 -26.14
C GLY A 174 8.90 18.07 -25.09
N HIS A 175 8.92 18.52 -23.83
CA HIS A 175 8.16 17.96 -22.70
C HIS A 175 8.26 16.42 -22.59
N PRO A 176 9.48 15.87 -22.44
CA PRO A 176 9.69 14.44 -22.43
C PRO A 176 9.02 13.76 -21.23
N ILE A 177 8.48 12.56 -21.47
CA ILE A 177 7.83 11.74 -20.44
C ILE A 177 8.81 10.66 -19.99
N TYR A 178 9.22 10.71 -18.73
CA TYR A 178 10.18 9.78 -18.16
C TYR A 178 9.49 8.57 -17.53
N SER A 179 8.80 7.76 -18.33
CA SER A 179 8.09 6.60 -17.78
C SER A 179 8.88 5.28 -17.94
N ALA A 180 8.45 4.26 -17.18
CA ALA A 180 8.89 2.88 -17.39
C ALA A 180 8.20 2.27 -18.63
N LYS A 181 8.71 1.15 -19.14
CA LYS A 181 8.03 0.36 -20.19
C LYS A 181 6.93 -0.51 -19.60
N SER A 182 7.21 -1.14 -18.47
CA SER A 182 6.26 -1.96 -17.73
C SER A 182 6.46 -1.79 -16.23
N VAL A 183 5.45 -2.20 -15.46
CA VAL A 183 5.48 -2.23 -14.00
C VAL A 183 5.09 -3.59 -13.46
N ARG A 184 5.66 -3.94 -12.32
CA ARG A 184 5.29 -5.13 -11.55
C ARG A 184 5.02 -4.76 -10.10
N PHE A 185 4.01 -5.37 -9.51
CA PHE A 185 3.59 -5.08 -8.15
C PHE A 185 3.94 -6.23 -7.21
N ARG A 186 4.48 -5.90 -6.04
CA ARG A 186 4.79 -6.86 -4.99
C ARG A 186 4.13 -6.44 -3.68
N MET A 187 3.66 -7.43 -2.93
CA MET A 187 3.04 -7.23 -1.63
C MET A 187 3.61 -8.23 -0.64
N GLY A 188 3.79 -7.80 0.60
CA GLY A 188 4.42 -8.64 1.61
C GLY A 188 4.59 -7.96 2.95
N HIS A 189 5.62 -8.40 3.66
CA HIS A 189 5.97 -7.93 5.00
C HIS A 189 7.47 -7.67 5.13
N SER A 190 7.80 -6.80 6.07
CA SER A 190 9.17 -6.66 6.55
C SER A 190 9.54 -7.81 7.48
N LYS A 191 10.78 -8.29 7.37
CA LYS A 191 11.37 -9.19 8.35
C LYS A 191 11.55 -8.46 9.68
N ILE A 192 11.94 -7.19 9.68
CA ILE A 192 12.19 -6.45 10.94
C ILE A 192 10.95 -5.59 11.24
N PRO A 193 10.48 -5.50 12.49
CA PRO A 193 9.41 -4.57 12.84
C PRO A 193 9.79 -3.17 12.37
N ILE A 194 8.90 -2.53 11.61
CA ILE A 194 9.04 -1.12 11.27
C ILE A 194 8.52 -0.36 12.50
N ASP A 195 9.41 -0.11 13.46
CA ASP A 195 9.07 0.67 14.65
C ASP A 195 9.02 2.16 14.28
N ASP A 196 7.99 2.87 14.76
CA ASP A 196 7.85 4.33 14.56
C ASP A 196 8.93 5.12 15.35
N HIS A 197 9.70 4.44 16.22
CA HIS A 197 10.72 5.02 17.10
C HIS A 197 12.18 4.80 16.67
N MET A 198 12.46 4.13 15.54
CA MET A 198 13.80 4.12 14.96
C MET A 198 14.04 5.42 14.19
N GLY A 199 14.60 6.42 14.87
CA GLY A 199 14.88 7.73 14.29
C GLY A 199 15.72 7.67 13.01
N ASP A 200 15.34 8.50 12.03
CA ASP A 200 16.04 9.13 10.90
C ASP A 200 17.24 8.41 10.23
N THR A 201 17.40 7.12 10.46
CA THR A 201 18.34 6.30 9.71
C THR A 201 17.57 5.90 8.46
N HIS A 202 17.87 6.58 7.35
CA HIS A 202 17.37 6.28 6.01
C HIS A 202 16.96 4.81 5.87
N TRP A 203 15.67 4.57 5.63
CA TRP A 203 15.13 3.23 5.39
C TRP A 203 15.64 2.70 4.05
N ASP A 204 16.93 2.42 3.93
CA ASP A 204 17.44 1.51 2.93
C ASP A 204 17.00 0.10 3.37
N LEU A 205 15.69 -0.16 3.32
CA LEU A 205 15.16 -1.52 3.34
C LEU A 205 15.72 -2.20 2.10
N VAL A 206 16.88 -2.82 2.29
CA VAL A 206 17.47 -3.73 1.32
C VAL A 206 16.42 -4.81 1.06
N ASP A 207 16.23 -5.19 -0.21
CA ASP A 207 15.23 -6.20 -0.64
C ASP A 207 15.33 -7.50 0.20
N ASP A 208 16.52 -7.81 0.72
CA ASP A 208 16.81 -8.92 1.63
C ASP A 208 16.05 -8.86 2.96
N GLN A 209 15.56 -7.70 3.38
CA GLN A 209 14.77 -7.51 4.60
C GLN A 209 13.27 -7.68 4.35
N LEU A 210 12.83 -7.82 3.10
CA LEU A 210 11.43 -7.96 2.74
C LEU A 210 11.11 -9.41 2.39
N VAL A 211 9.87 -9.82 2.65
CA VAL A 211 9.34 -11.13 2.26
C VAL A 211 8.09 -10.90 1.43
N TRP A 212 8.18 -11.24 0.15
CA TRP A 212 7.10 -11.10 -0.80
C TRP A 212 6.16 -12.31 -0.75
N THR A 213 4.88 -12.06 -0.49
CA THR A 213 3.83 -13.10 -0.51
C THR A 213 3.01 -13.07 -1.79
N TYR A 214 3.15 -12.00 -2.56
CA TYR A 214 2.52 -11.85 -3.87
C TYR A 214 3.44 -11.07 -4.81
N THR A 215 3.43 -11.45 -6.09
CA THR A 215 4.07 -10.75 -7.19
C THR A 215 3.16 -10.85 -8.40
N SER A 216 2.80 -9.70 -8.99
CA SER A 216 1.91 -9.66 -10.15
C SER A 216 2.63 -10.04 -11.43
N GLN A 217 1.86 -10.22 -12.51
CA GLN A 217 2.37 -10.10 -13.87
C GLN A 217 2.89 -8.68 -14.15
N GLU A 218 3.60 -8.50 -15.26
CA GLU A 218 3.98 -7.18 -15.75
C GLU A 218 2.80 -6.51 -16.45
N PHE A 219 2.63 -5.22 -16.21
CA PHE A 219 1.66 -4.39 -16.89
C PHE A 219 2.38 -3.34 -17.74
N PRO A 220 2.01 -3.16 -19.02
CA PRO A 220 2.62 -2.13 -19.86
C PRO A 220 2.23 -0.73 -19.36
N VAL A 221 3.16 0.20 -19.42
CA VAL A 221 2.94 1.61 -19.08
C VAL A 221 2.94 2.44 -20.37
N ALA A 222 1.89 3.21 -20.59
CA ALA A 222 1.82 4.15 -21.69
C ALA A 222 2.73 5.37 -21.42
N GLN A 223 3.35 5.91 -22.46
CA GLN A 223 4.17 7.12 -22.37
C GLN A 223 3.26 8.36 -22.37
N GLU A 224 2.46 8.54 -21.32
CA GLU A 224 1.45 9.59 -21.22
C GLU A 224 1.44 10.21 -19.83
N ASN A 225 1.34 11.55 -19.77
CA ASN A 225 1.24 12.32 -18.53
C ASN A 225 -0.17 12.26 -17.92
N ARG A 226 -0.59 11.06 -17.53
CA ARG A 226 -1.86 10.86 -16.82
C ARG A 226 -1.78 9.71 -15.85
N LEU A 227 -2.70 9.70 -14.90
CA LEU A 227 -2.90 8.58 -13.98
C LEU A 227 -3.37 7.35 -14.77
N GLN A 228 -2.57 6.29 -14.76
CA GLN A 228 -2.86 5.02 -15.42
C GLN A 228 -3.20 3.97 -14.37
N THR A 229 -4.34 3.30 -14.53
CA THR A 229 -4.85 2.31 -13.57
C THR A 229 -4.60 0.89 -14.05
N PHE A 230 -4.04 0.08 -13.16
CA PHE A 230 -3.72 -1.33 -13.32
C PHE A 230 -4.62 -2.15 -12.41
N VAL A 231 -5.53 -2.91 -13.02
CA VAL A 231 -6.46 -3.79 -12.31
C VAL A 231 -5.82 -5.17 -12.16
N LEU A 232 -5.75 -5.67 -10.93
CA LEU A 232 -5.24 -7.02 -10.67
C LEU A 232 -6.26 -8.06 -11.14
N PRO A 233 -5.83 -9.21 -11.71
CA PRO A 233 -6.77 -10.24 -12.19
C PRO A 233 -7.71 -10.78 -11.11
N GLN A 234 -7.23 -10.78 -9.86
CA GLN A 234 -8.01 -11.08 -8.66
C GLN A 234 -7.58 -10.11 -7.55
N PRO A 235 -8.49 -9.74 -6.62
CA PRO A 235 -8.11 -8.97 -5.45
C PRO A 235 -7.03 -9.71 -4.65
N VAL A 236 -6.06 -8.97 -4.10
CA VAL A 236 -4.91 -9.56 -3.39
C VAL A 236 -4.95 -9.16 -1.93
N LEU A 237 -4.85 -10.15 -1.04
CA LEU A 237 -4.67 -9.90 0.38
C LEU A 237 -3.18 -9.64 0.68
N CYS A 238 -2.84 -8.39 0.94
CA CYS A 238 -1.55 -7.98 1.47
C CYS A 238 -1.50 -8.24 2.98
N ILE A 239 -0.57 -9.09 3.42
CA ILE A 239 -0.27 -9.36 4.83
C ILE A 239 1.14 -8.83 5.13
N GLY A 240 1.23 -7.87 6.05
CA GLY A 240 2.45 -7.16 6.41
C GLY A 240 2.48 -5.67 6.09
N GLY A 241 1.50 -5.18 5.33
CA GLY A 241 1.38 -3.76 5.02
C GLY A 241 2.50 -3.20 4.13
N ILE A 242 3.28 -4.03 3.43
CA ILE A 242 4.32 -3.56 2.50
C ILE A 242 3.86 -3.73 1.06
N PHE A 243 4.00 -2.66 0.29
CA PHE A 243 3.71 -2.60 -1.13
C PHE A 243 4.92 -2.06 -1.90
N GLN A 244 5.31 -2.71 -2.99
CA GLN A 244 6.41 -2.25 -3.84
C GLN A 244 6.03 -2.29 -5.32
N ILE A 245 6.51 -1.29 -6.05
CA ILE A 245 6.45 -1.19 -7.50
C ILE A 245 7.84 -1.43 -8.06
N GLU A 246 8.00 -2.41 -8.95
CA GLU A 246 9.16 -2.51 -9.82
C GLU A 246 8.86 -1.78 -11.13
N LEU A 247 9.67 -0.77 -11.45
CA LEU A 247 9.63 0.01 -12.68
C LEU A 247 10.63 -0.60 -13.66
N LEU A 248 10.14 -1.21 -14.72
CA LEU A 248 10.91 -2.05 -15.63
C LEU A 248 11.07 -1.39 -16.99
N GLY A 249 12.32 -1.31 -17.45
CA GLY A 249 12.67 -0.76 -18.76
C GLY A 249 12.54 0.76 -18.79
N ARG A 250 13.66 1.46 -18.97
CA ARG A 250 13.69 2.91 -19.14
C ARG A 250 13.42 3.27 -20.60
N VAL A 251 12.68 4.34 -20.83
CA VAL A 251 12.29 4.77 -22.18
C VAL A 251 13.02 6.04 -22.60
N GLN A 252 13.01 7.06 -21.74
CA GLN A 252 13.48 8.39 -22.07
C GLN A 252 14.92 8.64 -21.61
N LYS A 253 15.69 9.31 -22.45
CA LYS A 253 17.00 9.84 -22.09
C LYS A 253 16.92 11.33 -21.77
N GLN A 254 17.69 11.76 -20.79
CA GLN A 254 17.92 13.17 -20.54
C GLN A 254 18.98 13.70 -21.51
N GLU A 255 18.74 14.88 -22.10
CA GLU A 255 19.64 15.45 -23.11
C GLU A 255 21.00 15.88 -22.54
N MET A 256 21.00 16.36 -21.29
CA MET A 256 22.18 16.92 -20.62
C MET A 256 23.33 15.90 -20.46
N ASP A 257 23.00 14.64 -20.18
CA ASP A 257 23.99 13.59 -19.87
C ASP A 257 23.84 12.33 -20.74
N GLY A 258 22.77 12.23 -21.54
CA GLY A 258 22.47 11.09 -22.39
C GLY A 258 22.09 9.81 -21.63
N LEU A 259 21.78 9.90 -20.33
CA LEU A 259 21.40 8.76 -19.49
C LEU A 259 19.88 8.57 -19.45
N PHE A 260 19.46 7.36 -19.11
CA PHE A 260 18.05 7.01 -18.97
C PHE A 260 17.54 7.25 -17.56
N TYR A 261 16.37 7.87 -17.47
CA TYR A 261 15.70 8.22 -16.22
C TYR A 261 14.27 7.66 -16.19
N ILE A 262 13.73 7.46 -14.97
CA ILE A 262 12.32 7.22 -14.71
C ILE A 262 11.86 8.25 -13.67
N CYS A 263 10.75 8.91 -13.95
CA CYS A 263 10.10 9.87 -13.07
C CYS A 263 8.62 9.53 -12.87
N VAL A 264 8.16 9.64 -11.63
CA VAL A 264 6.77 9.32 -11.22
C VAL A 264 6.20 10.49 -10.44
N SER A 265 5.07 11.04 -10.92
CA SER A 265 4.35 12.14 -10.27
C SER A 265 3.54 11.65 -9.07
N HIS A 266 2.79 10.56 -9.25
CA HIS A 266 1.84 10.09 -8.24
C HIS A 266 1.70 8.56 -8.27
N VAL A 267 1.53 7.97 -7.09
CA VAL A 267 1.15 6.57 -6.90
C VAL A 267 -0.09 6.48 -6.01
N GLN A 268 -1.05 5.69 -6.45
CA GLN A 268 -2.28 5.43 -5.70
C GLN A 268 -2.55 3.94 -5.64
N VAL A 269 -2.92 3.44 -4.47
CA VAL A 269 -3.38 2.06 -4.28
C VAL A 269 -4.77 2.11 -3.67
N MET A 270 -5.75 1.49 -4.33
CA MET A 270 -7.13 1.41 -3.87
C MET A 270 -7.45 0.00 -3.39
N GLY A 271 -8.03 -0.08 -2.20
CA GLY A 271 -8.33 -1.35 -1.56
C GLY A 271 -9.16 -1.22 -0.31
N ARG A 272 -9.41 -2.35 0.35
CA ARG A 272 -10.14 -2.44 1.62
C ARG A 272 -9.14 -2.69 2.74
N SER A 273 -8.94 -1.70 3.61
CA SER A 273 -8.22 -1.92 4.87
C SER A 273 -9.10 -2.73 5.81
N LEU A 274 -8.56 -3.79 6.44
CA LEU A 274 -9.32 -4.54 7.45
C LEU A 274 -9.14 -3.98 8.87
N SER A 275 -8.29 -2.96 9.03
CA SER A 275 -8.20 -2.16 10.26
C SER A 275 -9.41 -1.23 10.41
N PRO A 276 -9.88 -0.92 11.63
CA PRO A 276 -9.37 -1.37 12.94
C PRO A 276 -9.97 -2.69 13.43
N ALA A 277 -10.71 -3.41 12.58
CA ALA A 277 -11.34 -4.68 12.95
C ALA A 277 -10.33 -5.82 13.11
N PHE A 278 -9.35 -5.87 12.22
CA PHE A 278 -8.32 -6.90 12.17
C PHE A 278 -6.91 -6.31 12.21
N ASP A 279 -6.00 -7.11 12.75
CA ASP A 279 -4.55 -6.93 12.62
C ASP A 279 -3.89 -8.30 12.47
N VAL A 280 -2.59 -8.32 12.14
CA VAL A 280 -1.83 -9.56 11.94
C VAL A 280 -0.50 -9.48 12.64
N GLU A 281 -0.13 -10.57 13.30
CA GLU A 281 1.22 -10.77 13.81
C GLU A 281 1.92 -11.88 13.02
N ILE A 282 3.16 -11.62 12.62
CA ILE A 282 3.96 -12.55 11.83
C ILE A 282 4.79 -13.41 12.78
N LEU A 283 4.52 -14.71 12.78
CA LEU A 283 5.16 -15.67 13.67
C LEU A 283 6.47 -16.14 13.05
N LYS A 284 7.56 -15.72 13.67
CA LYS A 284 8.90 -16.21 13.32
C LYS A 284 9.26 -17.42 14.18
N PRO A 285 9.94 -18.44 13.63
CA PRO A 285 10.48 -18.54 12.27
C PRO A 285 9.57 -19.23 11.25
N SER A 286 8.40 -19.75 11.66
CA SER A 286 7.53 -20.58 10.80
C SER A 286 7.00 -19.87 9.57
N GLY A 287 6.93 -18.53 9.60
CA GLY A 287 6.30 -17.74 8.54
C GLY A 287 4.77 -17.88 8.56
N GLU A 288 4.21 -18.47 9.61
CA GLU A 288 2.78 -18.43 9.86
C GLU A 288 2.36 -17.05 10.39
N PHE A 289 1.07 -16.78 10.35
CA PHE A 289 0.48 -15.54 10.82
C PHE A 289 -0.53 -15.81 11.91
N ALA A 290 -0.56 -14.98 12.96
CA ALA A 290 -1.66 -14.92 13.90
C ALA A 290 -2.63 -13.83 13.47
N LEU A 291 -3.88 -14.21 13.19
CA LEU A 291 -4.93 -13.25 12.86
C LEU A 291 -5.53 -12.70 14.16
N LYS A 292 -5.39 -11.39 14.38
CA LYS A 292 -5.95 -10.69 15.55
C LYS A 292 -7.27 -10.05 15.17
N VAL A 293 -8.31 -10.34 15.94
CA VAL A 293 -9.59 -9.64 15.89
C VAL A 293 -9.64 -8.66 17.05
N LEU A 294 -9.62 -7.38 16.71
CA LEU A 294 -9.61 -6.28 17.66
C LEU A 294 -11.03 -5.79 17.95
N SER A 295 -11.90 -5.79 16.94
CA SER A 295 -13.33 -5.44 17.08
C SER A 295 -14.19 -6.13 16.02
N TYR A 296 -15.48 -6.32 16.31
CA TYR A 296 -16.49 -6.78 15.34
C TYR A 296 -17.33 -5.64 14.75
N THR A 297 -16.92 -4.40 15.00
CA THR A 297 -17.59 -3.22 14.47
C THR A 297 -17.10 -2.94 13.06
N GLN A 298 -18.01 -2.57 12.17
CA GLN A 298 -17.60 -2.10 10.86
C GLN A 298 -16.88 -0.76 11.01
N PRO A 299 -15.79 -0.52 10.25
CA PRO A 299 -15.21 0.81 10.16
C PRO A 299 -16.28 1.74 9.57
N ASN A 300 -16.67 2.79 10.30
CA ASN A 300 -17.57 3.80 9.75
C ASN A 300 -16.93 4.40 8.47
N PRO A 301 -17.72 4.73 7.44
CA PRO A 301 -17.25 5.65 6.41
C PRO A 301 -16.85 6.96 7.11
N PRO A 302 -15.66 7.54 6.83
CA PRO A 302 -15.39 8.89 7.27
C PRO A 302 -16.44 9.77 6.60
N GLU A 303 -17.01 10.70 7.36
CA GLU A 303 -17.70 11.83 6.77
C GLU A 303 -16.70 12.54 5.85
N ASP A 304 -17.12 12.89 4.64
CA ASP A 304 -16.41 13.81 3.76
C ASP A 304 -16.35 15.19 4.42
N SER A 305 -15.50 15.31 5.42
CA SER A 305 -15.05 16.57 6.02
C SER A 305 -13.57 16.69 5.68
N PRO A 306 -13.06 17.88 5.34
CA PRO A 306 -11.63 18.05 5.14
C PRO A 306 -10.95 17.74 6.47
N VAL A 307 -10.34 16.56 6.57
CA VAL A 307 -9.70 16.08 7.79
C VAL A 307 -8.48 16.96 8.04
N THR A 308 -8.66 17.95 8.91
CA THR A 308 -7.64 18.90 9.38
C THR A 308 -6.47 18.19 10.10
N THR A 309 -6.56 16.90 10.39
CA THR A 309 -5.47 16.09 10.95
C THR A 309 -4.39 15.72 9.92
N ALA A 310 -4.74 15.60 8.63
CA ALA A 310 -3.73 15.45 7.57
C ALA A 310 -2.82 16.68 7.47
N SER A 311 -3.34 17.86 7.83
CA SER A 311 -2.55 19.09 7.88
C SER A 311 -1.46 19.03 8.95
N SER A 312 -1.67 18.39 10.10
CA SER A 312 -0.68 18.41 11.18
C SER A 312 0.52 17.50 10.89
N GLU A 313 0.28 16.28 10.39
CA GLU A 313 1.36 15.36 10.01
C GLU A 313 2.06 15.81 8.73
N TYR A 314 1.32 16.32 7.75
CA TYR A 314 1.90 16.94 6.55
C TYR A 314 2.74 18.17 6.89
N LEU A 315 2.26 19.05 7.79
CA LEU A 315 3.04 20.20 8.25
C LEU A 315 4.26 19.77 9.07
N LEU A 316 4.12 18.79 9.97
CA LEU A 316 5.26 18.24 10.70
C LEU A 316 6.32 17.66 9.76
N ARG A 317 5.89 16.97 8.70
CA ARG A 317 6.79 16.42 7.67
C ARG A 317 7.44 17.51 6.84
N ARG A 318 6.70 18.55 6.41
CA ARG A 318 7.27 19.72 5.75
C ARG A 318 8.24 20.48 6.64
N VAL A 319 7.97 20.58 7.94
CA VAL A 319 8.88 21.20 8.90
C VAL A 319 10.17 20.38 9.04
N ARG A 320 10.09 19.04 8.98
CA ARG A 320 11.29 18.16 8.94
C ARG A 320 12.07 18.29 7.63
N ASP A 321 11.38 18.30 6.49
CA ASP A 321 12.01 18.49 5.17
C ASP A 321 12.69 19.87 5.08
N LEU A 322 12.04 20.92 5.61
CA LEU A 322 12.63 22.25 5.72
C LEU A 322 13.81 22.29 6.70
N ALA A 323 13.74 21.58 7.83
CA ALA A 323 14.85 21.49 8.77
C ALA A 323 16.07 20.78 8.16
N GLN A 324 15.85 19.72 7.37
CA GLN A 324 16.93 19.05 6.63
C GLN A 324 17.52 19.95 5.54
N ILE A 325 16.69 20.71 4.82
CA ILE A 325 17.16 21.72 3.85
C ILE A 325 17.97 22.83 4.55
N VAL A 326 17.50 23.34 5.68
CA VAL A 326 18.19 24.38 6.46
C VAL A 326 19.51 23.87 7.04
N ASN A 327 19.56 22.63 7.52
CA ASN A 327 20.79 22.01 8.01
C ASN A 327 21.83 21.80 6.90
N MET A 328 21.39 21.54 5.66
CA MET A 328 22.30 21.49 4.49
C MET A 328 22.79 22.87 4.07
N LEU A 329 21.94 23.91 4.12
CA LEU A 329 22.33 25.31 3.84
C LEU A 329 23.28 25.90 4.90
N GLN A 330 23.25 25.39 6.14
CA GLN A 330 24.20 25.77 7.20
C GLN A 330 25.53 25.01 7.10
N GLY A 331 25.59 23.92 6.32
CA GLY A 331 26.79 23.10 6.13
C GLY A 331 27.67 23.53 4.96
N ASP A 332 27.23 24.47 4.12
CA ASP A 332 27.91 24.83 2.88
C ASP A 332 28.17 26.35 2.81
N VAL A 333 29.22 26.78 3.50
CA VAL A 333 29.90 28.04 3.16
C VAL A 333 31.00 27.68 2.16
N GLY A 334 30.66 27.62 0.87
CA GLY A 334 31.65 27.26 -0.14
C GLY A 334 31.19 27.25 -1.60
N VAL A 335 31.17 28.45 -2.20
CA VAL A 335 31.21 28.75 -3.66
C VAL A 335 29.86 28.83 -4.38
N HIS A 336 29.42 30.09 -4.52
CA HIS A 336 28.43 30.63 -5.45
C HIS A 336 28.76 30.29 -6.92
N GLU A 337 27.79 29.77 -7.67
CA GLU A 337 27.60 30.09 -9.09
C GLU A 337 26.12 30.41 -9.29
N ASP A 338 25.86 31.70 -9.49
CA ASP A 338 24.53 32.27 -9.73
C ASP A 338 24.01 31.85 -11.11
N TYR A 339 22.84 31.22 -11.14
CA TYR A 339 22.01 31.17 -12.34
C TYR A 339 21.14 32.43 -12.34
N GLU A 340 21.58 33.45 -13.08
CA GLU A 340 20.78 34.63 -13.41
C GLU A 340 19.56 34.20 -14.23
N TRP A 341 18.37 34.53 -13.72
CA TRP A 341 17.12 34.46 -14.46
C TRP A 341 16.99 35.74 -15.29
N GLU A 342 17.25 35.66 -16.60
CA GLU A 342 16.81 36.73 -17.50
C GLU A 342 15.28 36.66 -17.64
N GLU A 343 14.60 37.62 -17.01
CA GLU A 343 13.20 37.92 -17.27
C GLU A 343 13.10 38.59 -18.65
N GLU A 344 12.56 37.89 -19.65
CA GLU A 344 12.09 38.55 -20.88
C GLU A 344 10.77 39.27 -20.57
N ASP A 345 10.89 40.58 -20.32
CA ASP A 345 9.76 41.52 -20.37
C ASP A 345 9.21 41.57 -21.79
N VAL A 346 8.06 40.92 -22.01
CA VAL A 346 7.25 41.12 -23.22
C VAL A 346 6.45 42.40 -23.03
N GLU A 347 7.00 43.54 -23.48
CA GLU A 347 6.19 44.73 -23.69
C GLU A 347 5.23 44.48 -24.86
N ALA A 348 3.93 44.51 -24.56
CA ALA A 348 2.86 44.47 -25.53
C ALA A 348 2.65 45.88 -26.12
N ASP A 349 3.14 46.09 -27.34
CA ASP A 349 2.75 47.25 -28.16
C ASP A 349 1.31 47.05 -28.67
N ASP A 350 0.37 47.70 -27.98
CA ASP A 350 -0.98 47.99 -28.50
C ASP A 350 -0.92 49.26 -29.37
N GLU A 351 -0.90 49.12 -30.70
CA GLU A 351 -1.23 50.22 -31.61
C GLU A 351 -2.26 49.73 -32.66
N PHE A 352 -3.53 50.07 -32.44
CA PHE A 352 -4.60 49.99 -33.44
C PHE A 352 -4.66 51.30 -34.24
N PRO A 353 -4.69 51.28 -35.58
CA PRO A 353 -5.14 52.42 -36.37
C PRO A 353 -6.65 52.33 -36.69
N LEU A 354 -7.31 53.48 -36.56
CA LEU A 354 -8.66 53.80 -37.05
C LEU A 354 -8.76 53.78 -38.58
#